data_AF-A0A831KU53-F1
#
_entry.id   AF-A0A831KU53-F1
#
_cell.length_a   1.000
_cell.length_b   1.000
_cell.length_c   1.000
_cell.angle_alpha   90.00
_cell.angle_beta   90.00
_cell.angle_gamma   90.00
#
_symmetry.space_group_name_H-M   'P 1'
#
loop_
_entity.id
_entity.type
_entity.pdbx_description
1 polymer ?
#
loop_
_entity_poly.entity_id
_entity_poly.type
_entity_poly.pdbx_seq_one_letter_code
_entity_poly.pdbx_strand_id
1 'polypeptide(L)'
;MLLGKYKIEMIKRIVESYKIEGLFVAIRWDECEARAGEKYFSERENHVRIHPILHFTEKDIWDYIRKHNVPYCKLYDKGYRSIGDDKDLVKPIPPHLPERAGREIAKEKIMERLRLLGYF
;
A
#
# COMPACT_ATOMS: atom_id res chain seq x y z
N MET A 1 -8.76 -8.45 11.69
CA MET A 1 -7.59 -9.38 11.64
C MET A 1 -7.69 -10.45 10.54
N LEU A 2 -8.88 -11.00 10.27
CA LEU A 2 -9.09 -12.07 9.27
C LEU A 2 -8.78 -11.68 7.80
N LEU A 3 -9.18 -10.47 7.35
CA LEU A 3 -8.99 -10.03 5.95
C LEU A 3 -7.51 -9.91 5.53
N GLY A 4 -6.64 -9.47 6.44
CA GLY A 4 -5.20 -9.36 6.15
C GLY A 4 -4.56 -10.72 5.85
N LYS A 5 -4.99 -11.78 6.53
CA LYS A 5 -4.51 -13.15 6.32
C LYS A 5 -4.87 -13.65 4.92
N TYR A 6 -6.11 -13.44 4.47
CA TYR A 6 -6.54 -13.86 3.14
C TYR A 6 -5.77 -13.15 2.03
N LYS A 7 -5.43 -11.87 2.20
CA LYS A 7 -4.63 -11.13 1.22
C LYS A 7 -3.23 -11.73 1.07
N ILE A 8 -2.56 -12.07 2.17
CA ILE A 8 -1.22 -12.70 2.14
C ILE A 8 -1.31 -14.06 1.45
N GLU A 9 -2.25 -14.90 1.90
CA GLU A 9 -2.41 -16.27 1.40
C GLU A 9 -2.67 -16.30 -0.10
N MET A 10 -3.57 -15.42 -0.58
CA MET A 10 -3.90 -15.35 -2.00
C MET A 10 -2.73 -14.86 -2.85
N ILE A 11 -1.96 -13.87 -2.38
CA ILE A 11 -0.77 -13.40 -3.11
C ILE A 11 0.27 -14.52 -3.20
N LYS A 12 0.56 -15.22 -2.10
CA LYS A 12 1.49 -16.36 -2.09
C LYS A 12 1.05 -17.44 -3.08
N ARG A 13 -0.21 -17.85 -2.99
CA ARG A 13 -0.80 -18.86 -3.89
C ARG A 13 -0.70 -18.45 -5.36
N ILE A 14 -1.00 -17.20 -5.70
CA ILE A 14 -0.94 -16.71 -7.09
C ILE A 14 0.51 -16.69 -7.58
N VAL A 15 1.44 -16.17 -6.78
CA VAL A 15 2.86 -16.13 -7.14
C VAL A 15 3.38 -17.53 -7.45
N GLU A 16 3.08 -18.51 -6.60
CA GLU A 16 3.50 -19.90 -6.79
C GLU A 16 2.81 -20.56 -7.98
N SER A 17 1.48 -20.46 -8.07
CA SER A 17 0.69 -21.15 -9.10
C SER A 17 1.00 -20.66 -10.51
N TYR A 18 1.28 -19.36 -10.66
CA TYR A 18 1.57 -18.73 -11.95
C TYR A 18 3.06 -18.49 -12.19
N LYS A 19 3.94 -18.92 -11.26
CA LYS A 19 5.39 -18.70 -11.33
C LYS A 19 5.76 -17.24 -11.59
N ILE A 20 5.15 -16.33 -10.83
CA ILE A 20 5.39 -14.89 -10.99
C ILE A 20 6.76 -14.56 -10.41
N GLU A 21 7.71 -14.17 -11.27
CA GLU A 21 9.06 -13.78 -10.85
C GLU A 21 9.14 -12.34 -10.32
N GLY A 22 8.23 -11.46 -10.76
CA GLY A 22 8.21 -10.04 -10.42
C GLY A 22 6.81 -9.51 -10.13
N LEU A 23 6.65 -8.81 -9.01
CA LEU A 23 5.40 -8.17 -8.61
C LEU A 23 5.60 -6.67 -8.47
N PHE A 24 4.94 -5.88 -9.31
CA PHE A 24 4.88 -4.43 -9.12
C PHE A 24 3.96 -4.08 -7.95
N VAL A 25 4.49 -3.32 -7.00
CA VAL A 25 3.77 -2.85 -5.83
C VAL A 25 3.95 -1.34 -5.71
N ALA A 26 2.85 -0.63 -5.51
CA ALA A 26 2.81 0.81 -5.39
C ALA A 26 2.87 1.24 -3.91
N ILE A 27 3.98 0.93 -3.22
CA ILE A 27 4.29 1.56 -1.92
C ILE A 27 5.28 2.70 -2.12
N ARG A 28 5.20 3.69 -1.25
CA ARG A 28 6.04 4.91 -1.28
C ARG A 28 6.62 5.16 0.09
N TRP A 29 7.82 5.75 0.15
CA TRP A 29 8.47 6.06 1.43
C TRP A 29 7.69 7.07 2.27
N ASP A 30 6.93 7.98 1.64
CA ASP A 30 6.18 9.02 2.37
C ASP A 30 4.87 8.55 3.01
N GLU A 31 4.40 7.34 2.67
CA GLU A 31 3.06 6.87 3.07
C GLU A 31 2.93 6.65 4.59
N CYS A 32 3.96 6.03 5.19
CA CYS A 32 4.11 5.85 6.63
C CYS A 32 5.53 5.41 6.99
N GLU A 33 5.91 5.59 8.26
CA GLU A 33 7.24 5.23 8.78
C GLU A 33 7.62 3.77 8.51
N ALA A 34 6.66 2.84 8.66
CA ALA A 34 6.90 1.43 8.38
C ALA A 34 7.39 1.20 6.93
N ARG A 35 7.04 2.06 5.98
CA ARG A 35 7.40 1.93 4.55
C ARG A 35 8.68 2.64 4.18
N ALA A 36 9.19 3.54 5.01
CA ALA A 36 10.37 4.37 4.73
C ALA A 36 11.64 3.56 4.43
N GLY A 37 11.76 2.33 4.96
CA GLY A 37 12.94 1.47 4.78
C GLY A 37 12.89 0.50 3.58
N GLU A 38 11.89 0.57 2.70
CA GLU A 38 11.77 -0.37 1.58
C GLU A 38 12.79 -0.08 0.46
N LYS A 39 13.12 -1.11 -0.35
CA LYS A 39 14.03 -1.03 -1.50
C LYS A 39 13.28 -1.07 -2.83
N TYR A 40 13.84 -0.46 -3.88
CA TYR A 40 13.26 -0.52 -5.24
C TYR A 40 13.02 -1.94 -5.75
N PHE A 41 13.97 -2.84 -5.48
CA PHE A 41 13.89 -4.26 -5.74
C PHE A 41 14.03 -4.97 -4.40
N SER A 42 12.95 -5.63 -3.99
CA SER A 42 12.82 -6.23 -2.67
C SER A 42 12.59 -7.72 -2.85
N GLU A 43 13.69 -8.48 -2.75
CA GLU A 43 13.68 -9.94 -2.89
C GLU A 43 12.81 -10.58 -1.80
N ARG A 44 11.97 -11.52 -2.23
CA ARG A 44 11.17 -12.41 -1.39
C ARG A 44 11.52 -13.84 -1.77
N GLU A 45 11.03 -14.80 -0.99
CA GLU A 45 11.34 -16.22 -1.17
C GLU A 45 11.19 -16.72 -2.62
N ASN A 46 10.10 -16.35 -3.30
CA ASN A 46 9.77 -16.87 -4.64
C ASN A 46 9.62 -15.80 -5.73
N HIS A 47 9.81 -14.51 -5.40
CA HIS A 47 9.62 -13.41 -6.35
C HIS A 47 10.34 -12.14 -5.90
N VAL A 48 10.51 -11.18 -6.80
CA VAL A 48 10.96 -9.83 -6.47
C VAL A 48 9.77 -8.88 -6.43
N ARG A 49 9.65 -8.09 -5.38
CA ARG A 49 8.74 -6.93 -5.38
C ARG A 49 9.46 -5.74 -5.98
N ILE A 50 8.83 -5.10 -6.95
CA ILE A 50 9.36 -3.95 -7.68
C ILE A 50 8.52 -2.73 -7.32
N HIS A 51 9.16 -1.63 -6.90
CA HIS A 51 8.51 -0.42 -6.41
C HIS A 51 8.85 0.80 -7.30
N PRO A 52 8.18 1.00 -8.44
CA PRO A 52 8.59 2.00 -9.44
C PRO A 52 8.48 3.44 -8.94
N ILE A 53 7.55 3.68 -8.03
CA ILE A 53 7.18 5.01 -7.53
C ILE A 53 7.62 5.22 -6.08
N LEU A 54 8.61 4.45 -5.61
CA LEU A 54 8.97 4.41 -4.20
C LEU A 54 9.37 5.80 -3.63
N HIS A 55 10.00 6.64 -4.47
CA HIS A 55 10.41 8.00 -4.15
C HIS A 55 9.30 9.06 -4.31
N PHE A 56 8.13 8.69 -4.86
CA PHE A 56 7.06 9.66 -5.08
C PHE A 56 6.44 10.08 -3.75
N THR A 57 6.23 11.37 -3.58
CA THR A 57 5.40 11.92 -2.52
C THR A 57 3.92 11.85 -2.89
N GLU A 58 3.02 12.04 -1.92
CA GLU A 58 1.59 12.11 -2.19
C GLU A 58 1.27 13.25 -3.17
N LYS A 59 2.02 14.35 -3.06
CA LYS A 59 1.93 15.47 -3.99
C LYS A 59 2.29 15.05 -5.41
N ASP A 60 3.36 14.29 -5.61
CA ASP A 60 3.79 13.81 -6.93
C ASP A 60 2.72 12.91 -7.58
N ILE A 61 2.07 12.05 -6.78
CA ILE A 61 0.95 11.22 -7.25
C ILE A 61 -0.21 12.08 -7.73
N TRP A 62 -0.61 13.07 -6.93
CA TRP A 62 -1.71 13.95 -7.29
C TRP A 62 -1.40 14.84 -8.48
N ASP A 63 -0.17 15.34 -8.59
CA ASP A 63 0.29 16.11 -9.75
C ASP A 63 0.27 15.25 -11.01
N TYR A 64 0.72 13.99 -10.92
CA TYR A 64 0.66 13.04 -12.04
C TYR A 64 -0.79 12.76 -12.47
N ILE A 65 -1.68 12.46 -11.51
CA ILE A 65 -3.11 12.21 -11.77
C ILE A 65 -3.74 13.38 -12.53
N ARG A 66 -3.53 14.61 -12.05
CA ARG A 66 -4.08 15.83 -12.68
C ARG A 66 -3.47 16.09 -14.05
N LYS A 67 -2.14 16.02 -14.17
CA LYS A 67 -1.42 16.30 -15.41
C LYS A 67 -1.82 15.35 -16.53
N HIS A 68 -2.05 14.08 -16.20
CA HIS A 68 -2.32 13.01 -17.17
C HIS A 68 -3.79 12.58 -17.22
N ASN A 69 -4.69 13.26 -16.51
CA ASN A 69 -6.11 12.93 -16.42
C ASN A 69 -6.35 11.44 -16.06
N VAL A 70 -5.56 10.91 -15.12
CA VAL A 70 -5.68 9.51 -14.69
C VAL A 70 -6.99 9.33 -13.91
N PRO A 71 -7.85 8.37 -14.26
CA PRO A 71 -9.04 8.07 -13.47
C PRO A 71 -8.66 7.65 -12.04
N TYR A 72 -9.33 8.21 -11.04
CA TYR A 72 -9.13 7.87 -9.64
C TYR A 72 -10.48 7.63 -8.92
N CYS A 73 -10.42 7.07 -7.71
CA CYS A 73 -11.61 6.76 -6.93
C CYS A 73 -12.29 8.04 -6.39
N LYS A 74 -13.59 8.25 -6.65
CA LYS A 74 -14.35 9.42 -6.16
C LYS A 74 -14.40 9.57 -4.63
N LEU A 75 -13.97 8.57 -3.87
CA LEU A 75 -13.83 8.71 -2.42
C LEU A 75 -12.73 9.71 -2.05
N TYR A 76 -11.70 9.86 -2.88
CA TYR A 76 -10.66 10.86 -2.62
C TYR A 76 -11.21 12.30 -2.62
N ASP A 77 -12.24 12.58 -3.43
CA ASP A 77 -12.94 13.88 -3.43
C ASP A 77 -13.69 14.14 -2.11
N LYS A 78 -13.96 13.09 -1.35
CA LYS A 78 -14.65 13.15 -0.04
C LYS A 78 -13.68 13.24 1.14
N GLY A 79 -12.39 13.51 0.88
CA GLY A 79 -11.35 13.62 1.91
C GLY A 79 -10.75 12.30 2.37
N TYR A 80 -11.05 11.19 1.69
CA TYR A 80 -10.32 9.94 1.91
C TYR A 80 -8.92 10.06 1.32
N ARG A 81 -7.88 9.71 2.08
CA ARG A 81 -6.49 9.75 1.60
C ARG A 81 -5.81 8.38 1.54
N SER A 82 -6.36 7.37 2.21
CA SER A 82 -5.97 5.97 2.02
C SER A 82 -7.19 5.05 2.10
N ILE A 83 -7.42 4.25 1.05
CA ILE A 83 -8.58 3.36 0.93
C ILE A 83 -8.17 1.91 1.21
N GLY A 84 -8.98 1.20 2.01
CA GLY A 84 -8.74 -0.19 2.43
C GLY A 84 -9.97 -1.08 2.30
N ASP A 85 -9.84 -2.29 2.84
CA ASP A 85 -10.78 -3.39 2.58
C ASP A 85 -12.07 -3.31 3.39
N ASP A 86 -12.06 -2.56 4.50
CA ASP A 86 -13.16 -2.49 5.45
C ASP A 86 -13.64 -1.04 5.57
N LYS A 87 -14.88 -0.78 5.15
CA LYS A 87 -15.48 0.56 5.11
C LYS A 87 -15.64 1.18 6.49
N ASP A 88 -15.77 0.36 7.54
CA ASP A 88 -15.92 0.84 8.91
C ASP A 88 -14.56 1.25 9.51
N LEU A 89 -13.47 0.84 8.87
CA LEU A 89 -12.08 1.06 9.30
C LEU A 89 -11.32 2.04 8.41
N VAL A 90 -12.02 2.73 7.51
CA VAL A 90 -11.47 3.74 6.62
C VAL A 90 -12.28 5.03 6.78
N LYS A 91 -11.60 6.11 7.19
CA LYS A 91 -12.22 7.41 7.43
C LYS A 91 -11.59 8.51 6.57
N PRO A 92 -12.36 9.54 6.17
CA PRO A 92 -11.77 10.75 5.61
C PRO A 92 -10.94 11.45 6.68
N ILE A 93 -9.86 12.10 6.26
CA ILE A 93 -8.94 12.80 7.15
C ILE A 93 -8.56 14.18 6.58
N PRO A 94 -8.33 15.18 7.44
CA PRO A 94 -7.86 16.48 6.99
C PRO A 94 -6.43 16.41 6.41
N PRO A 95 -6.04 17.35 5.51
CA PRO A 95 -4.75 17.30 4.81
C PRO A 95 -3.50 17.34 5.68
N HIS A 96 -3.58 17.92 6.88
CA HIS A 96 -2.43 18.07 7.79
C HIS A 96 -2.08 16.78 8.57
N LEU A 97 -2.95 15.76 8.55
CA LEU A 97 -2.65 14.47 9.15
C LEU A 97 -1.87 13.59 8.16
N PRO A 98 -1.11 12.58 8.66
CA PRO A 98 -0.47 11.59 7.79
C PRO A 98 -1.49 10.92 6.87
N GLU A 99 -1.11 10.67 5.61
CA GLU A 99 -2.00 10.15 4.55
C GLU A 99 -2.79 8.91 4.96
N ARG A 100 -2.16 8.02 5.73
CA ARG A 100 -2.74 6.75 6.18
C ARG A 100 -3.43 6.82 7.55
N ALA A 101 -3.54 8.00 8.18
CA ALA A 101 -4.16 8.16 9.49
C ALA A 101 -5.65 7.75 9.54
N GLY A 102 -6.32 7.74 8.37
CA GLY A 102 -7.69 7.26 8.23
C GLY A 102 -7.83 5.73 8.27
N ARG A 103 -6.73 4.97 8.32
CA ARG A 103 -6.69 3.51 8.42
C ARG A 103 -6.59 3.06 9.87
N GLU A 104 -7.07 1.85 10.16
CA GLU A 104 -6.93 1.20 11.46
C GLU A 104 -5.46 1.13 11.96
N ILE A 105 -5.17 1.88 13.03
CA ILE A 105 -3.84 2.04 13.64
C ILE A 105 -3.28 0.72 14.22
N ALA A 106 -4.16 -0.20 14.63
CA ALA A 106 -3.76 -1.48 15.23
C ALA A 106 -2.93 -2.35 14.28
N LYS A 107 -3.15 -2.23 12.95
CA LYS A 107 -2.37 -2.95 11.94
C LYS A 107 -0.98 -2.35 11.77
N GLU A 108 -0.86 -1.02 11.77
CA GLU A 108 0.42 -0.30 11.62
C GLU A 108 1.43 -0.69 12.72
N LYS A 109 0.97 -0.88 13.97
CA LYS A 109 1.82 -1.35 15.09
C LYS A 109 2.36 -2.78 14.94
N ILE A 110 1.71 -3.62 14.12
CA ILE A 110 2.14 -4.99 13.86
C ILE A 110 2.65 -5.18 12.42
N MET A 111 2.81 -4.09 11.65
CA MET A 111 3.17 -4.16 10.23
C MET A 111 4.50 -4.85 10.00
N GLU A 112 5.47 -4.64 10.89
CA GLU A 112 6.77 -5.30 10.81
C GLU A 112 6.63 -6.83 10.87
N ARG A 113 5.84 -7.33 11.83
CA ARG A 113 5.54 -8.77 11.93
C ARG A 113 4.74 -9.27 10.74
N LEU A 114 3.77 -8.48 10.26
CA LEU A 114 2.98 -8.85 9.08
C LEU A 114 3.85 -8.92 7.81
N ARG A 115 4.86 -8.05 7.68
CA ARG A 115 5.82 -8.07 6.57
C ARG A 115 6.69 -9.30 6.56
N LEU A 116 7.16 -9.75 7.73
CA LEU A 116 7.86 -11.04 7.85
C LEU A 116 6.99 -12.21 7.35
N LEU A 117 5.67 -12.10 7.48
CA LEU A 117 4.71 -13.10 6.99
C LEU A 117 4.34 -12.92 5.51
N GLY A 118 4.81 -11.87 4.85
CA GLY A 118 4.56 -11.58 3.44
C GLY A 118 3.50 -10.50 3.16
N TYR A 119 3.08 -9.72 4.14
CA TYR A 119 2.25 -8.51 3.93
C TYR A 119 3.08 -7.37 3.29
N PHE A 120 2.43 -6.30 2.79
CA PHE A 120 3.05 -5.19 2.05
C PHE A 120 3.13 -3.88 2.87
#